data_AF-A0AAV3QV44-F1
#
_entry.id   AF-A0AAV3QV44-F1
#
_cell.length_a   1.000
_cell.length_b   1.000
_cell.length_c   1.000
_cell.angle_alpha   90.00
_cell.angle_beta   90.00
_cell.angle_gamma   90.00
#
_symmetry.space_group_name_H-M   'P 1'
#
loop_
_entity.id
_entity.type
_entity.pdbx_description
1 polymer ?
#
loop_
_entity_poly.entity_id
_entity_poly.type
_entity_poly.pdbx_seq_one_letter_code
_entity_poly.pdbx_strand_id
1 'polypeptide(L)'
;MLTTNLSEIGPDELRTVSLNAKKFEMKERESIADMHQRFNVILNNLQYLGKKFSREKINGNIFETLTNDYDGKIYAITDARDIRTIPLQELIGSLKAEEEVIAYKKAKRKNKKYLALVAAKAERLIEMNELVMLAKNFKKLLEKHGK
;
A
#
# COMPACT_ATOMS: atom_id res chain seq x y z
N MET A 1 -35.00 -22.18 9.72
CA MET A 1 -34.76 -21.01 8.85
C MET A 1 -35.25 -19.79 9.61
N LEU A 2 -34.37 -18.86 9.99
CA LEU A 2 -34.76 -17.62 10.67
C LEU A 2 -35.05 -16.58 9.58
N THR A 3 -36.34 -16.34 9.30
CA THR A 3 -36.79 -15.22 8.48
C THR A 3 -36.91 -14.01 9.40
N THR A 4 -35.84 -13.24 9.57
CA THR A 4 -35.93 -11.98 10.31
C THR A 4 -36.76 -11.00 9.47
N ASN A 5 -37.90 -10.57 10.02
CA ASN A 5 -38.80 -9.63 9.39
C ASN A 5 -38.09 -8.29 9.14
N LEU A 6 -38.09 -7.80 7.89
CA LEU A 6 -37.50 -6.50 7.53
C LEU A 6 -38.10 -5.31 8.32
N SER A 7 -39.25 -5.48 8.97
CA SER A 7 -39.91 -4.46 9.80
C SER A 7 -39.29 -4.25 11.19
N GLU A 8 -38.36 -5.11 11.63
CA GLU A 8 -37.69 -4.97 12.93
C GLU A 8 -36.35 -4.22 12.87
N ILE A 9 -35.89 -3.86 11.66
CA ILE A 9 -34.68 -3.06 11.51
C ILE A 9 -34.94 -1.63 12.00
N GLY A 10 -34.46 -1.34 13.21
CA GLY A 10 -34.60 -0.03 13.81
C GLY A 10 -33.76 1.04 13.10
N PRO A 11 -34.16 2.32 13.18
CA PRO A 11 -33.37 3.44 12.65
C PRO A 11 -31.93 3.51 13.20
N ASP A 12 -31.67 2.94 14.37
CA ASP A 12 -30.34 2.86 14.96
C ASP A 12 -29.39 1.88 14.25
N GLU A 13 -29.91 0.78 13.68
CA GLU A 13 -29.10 -0.15 12.91
C GLU A 13 -28.68 0.49 11.58
N LEU A 14 -29.62 1.16 10.90
CA LEU A 14 -29.34 1.90 9.68
C LEU A 14 -28.32 3.02 9.92
N ARG A 15 -28.44 3.73 11.05
CA ARG A 15 -27.50 4.77 11.47
C ARG A 15 -26.11 4.18 11.71
N THR A 16 -26.03 3.05 12.42
CA THR A 16 -24.77 2.38 12.75
C THR A 16 -24.04 1.90 11.50
N VAL A 17 -24.72 1.19 10.60
CA VAL A 17 -24.11 0.70 9.34
C VAL A 17 -23.71 1.87 8.43
N SER A 18 -24.53 2.93 8.37
CA SER A 18 -24.17 4.14 7.61
C SER A 18 -22.93 4.84 8.16
N LEU A 19 -22.74 4.85 9.48
CA LEU A 19 -21.56 5.41 10.12
C LEU A 19 -20.33 4.55 9.84
N ASN A 20 -20.47 3.22 9.86
CA ASN A 20 -19.40 2.29 9.53
C ASN A 20 -18.92 2.45 8.08
N ALA A 21 -19.82 2.74 7.14
CA ALA A 21 -19.44 3.03 5.75
C ALA A 21 -18.65 4.35 5.60
N LYS A 22 -18.95 5.36 6.43
CA LYS A 22 -18.27 6.66 6.44
C LYS A 22 -16.92 6.63 7.14
N LYS A 23 -16.79 5.83 8.20
CA LYS A 23 -15.56 5.60 8.96
C LYS A 23 -14.77 4.41 8.45
N PHE A 24 -15.17 3.85 7.31
CA PHE A 24 -14.44 2.76 6.72
C PHE A 24 -13.04 3.27 6.40
N GLU A 25 -12.00 2.52 6.70
CA GLU A 25 -10.64 2.87 6.32
C GLU A 25 -9.94 1.61 5.85
N MET A 26 -9.07 1.75 4.86
CA MET A 26 -8.14 0.70 4.49
C MET A 26 -7.10 0.57 5.60
N LYS A 27 -6.85 -0.66 6.05
CA LYS A 27 -5.89 -0.94 7.13
C LYS A 27 -4.47 -0.92 6.58
N GLU A 28 -3.49 -0.71 7.47
CA GLU A 28 -2.08 -0.84 7.09
C GLU A 28 -1.80 -2.25 6.56
N ARG A 29 -1.14 -2.34 5.39
CA ARG A 29 -0.76 -3.60 4.71
C ARG A 29 -1.92 -4.48 4.24
N GLU A 30 -3.14 -3.98 4.29
CA GLU A 30 -4.28 -4.63 3.68
C GLU A 30 -4.17 -4.59 2.15
N SER A 31 -4.65 -5.62 1.46
CA SER A 31 -4.72 -5.58 -0.01
C SER A 31 -5.99 -4.86 -0.50
N ILE A 32 -5.97 -4.33 -1.72
CA ILE A 32 -7.18 -3.77 -2.35
C ILE A 32 -8.32 -4.81 -2.43
N ALA A 33 -7.98 -6.09 -2.63
CA ALA A 33 -8.95 -7.18 -2.67
C ALA A 33 -9.66 -7.38 -1.31
N ASP A 34 -8.89 -7.42 -0.23
CA ASP A 34 -9.41 -7.61 1.13
C ASP A 34 -10.26 -6.41 1.58
N MET A 35 -9.76 -5.19 1.31
CA MET A 35 -10.48 -3.95 1.57
C MET A 35 -11.83 -3.96 0.84
N HIS A 36 -11.85 -4.28 -0.46
CA HIS A 36 -13.07 -4.33 -1.25
C HIS A 36 -14.07 -5.38 -0.73
N GLN A 37 -13.58 -6.55 -0.28
CA GLN A 37 -14.44 -7.57 0.32
C GLN A 37 -15.13 -7.05 1.59
N ARG A 38 -14.39 -6.39 2.50
CA ARG A 38 -14.98 -5.79 3.71
C ARG A 38 -15.99 -4.70 3.36
N PHE A 39 -15.67 -3.87 2.37
CA PHE A 39 -16.56 -2.80 1.92
C PHE A 39 -17.87 -3.36 1.34
N ASN A 40 -17.79 -4.43 0.56
CA ASN A 40 -18.99 -5.10 0.02
C ASN A 40 -19.91 -5.66 1.10
N VAL A 41 -19.37 -6.17 2.21
CA VAL A 41 -20.21 -6.62 3.35
C VAL A 41 -21.04 -5.44 3.89
N ILE A 42 -20.44 -4.25 4.00
CA ILE A 42 -21.14 -3.05 4.46
C ILE A 42 -22.20 -2.61 3.45
N LEU A 43 -21.89 -2.62 2.15
CA LEU A 43 -22.86 -2.28 1.09
C LEU A 43 -24.05 -3.25 1.06
N ASN A 44 -23.79 -4.56 1.21
CA ASN A 44 -24.83 -5.58 1.27
C ASN A 44 -25.73 -5.38 2.49
N ASN A 45 -25.15 -5.08 3.65
CA ASN A 45 -25.93 -4.75 4.85
C ASN A 45 -26.81 -3.52 4.61
N LEU A 46 -26.26 -2.43 4.07
CA LEU A 46 -27.04 -1.22 3.75
C LEU A 46 -28.19 -1.49 2.79
N GLN A 47 -27.94 -2.30 1.75
CA GLN A 47 -28.95 -2.71 0.79
C GLN A 47 -30.06 -3.54 1.45
N TYR A 48 -29.71 -4.46 2.35
CA TYR A 48 -30.66 -5.25 3.12
C TYR A 48 -31.54 -4.35 4.01
N LEU A 49 -30.98 -3.28 4.58
CA LEU A 49 -31.74 -2.28 5.36
C LEU A 49 -32.49 -1.25 4.47
N GLY A 50 -32.65 -1.51 3.17
CA GLY A 50 -33.42 -0.67 2.24
C GLY A 50 -32.71 0.60 1.76
N LYS A 51 -31.42 0.80 2.09
CA LYS A 51 -30.66 1.99 1.69
C LYS A 51 -29.67 1.68 0.58
N LYS A 52 -29.94 2.22 -0.61
CA LYS A 52 -29.03 2.14 -1.75
C LYS A 52 -28.17 3.40 -1.82
N PHE A 53 -26.88 3.22 -2.04
CA PHE A 53 -25.96 4.32 -2.31
C PHE A 53 -25.83 4.52 -3.82
N SER A 54 -25.71 5.78 -4.25
CA SER A 54 -25.34 6.06 -5.63
C SER A 54 -23.91 5.58 -5.87
N ARG A 55 -23.61 5.25 -7.13
CA ARG A 55 -22.26 4.86 -7.55
C ARG A 55 -21.22 5.93 -7.20
N GLU A 56 -21.56 7.19 -7.43
CA GLU A 56 -20.78 8.35 -7.01
C GLU A 56 -20.37 8.27 -5.54
N LYS A 57 -21.32 7.97 -4.65
CA LYS A 57 -21.08 7.92 -3.21
C LYS A 57 -20.26 6.70 -2.80
N ILE A 58 -20.47 5.57 -3.47
CA ILE A 58 -19.66 4.36 -3.30
C ILE A 58 -18.20 4.63 -3.70
N ASN A 59 -18.00 5.22 -4.89
CA ASN A 59 -16.66 5.51 -5.38
C ASN A 59 -15.98 6.55 -4.49
N GLY A 60 -16.66 7.64 -4.12
CA GLY A 60 -16.14 8.67 -3.20
C GLY A 60 -15.67 8.08 -1.87
N ASN A 61 -16.49 7.22 -1.25
CA ASN A 61 -16.10 6.52 -0.03
C ASN A 61 -14.88 5.60 -0.23
N ILE A 62 -14.69 4.98 -1.38
CA ILE A 62 -13.47 4.18 -1.61
C ILE A 62 -12.25 5.09 -1.69
N PHE A 63 -12.33 6.22 -2.38
CA PHE A 63 -11.21 7.16 -2.51
C PHE A 63 -10.80 7.81 -1.20
N GLU A 64 -11.77 8.22 -0.38
CA GLU A 64 -11.50 8.78 0.95
C GLU A 64 -10.81 7.80 1.91
N THR A 65 -10.83 6.50 1.58
CA THR A 65 -10.42 5.44 2.51
C THR A 65 -9.15 4.72 2.08
N LEU A 66 -8.65 4.99 0.87
CA LEU A 66 -7.35 4.54 0.41
C LEU A 66 -6.24 5.22 1.21
N THR A 67 -5.18 4.47 1.51
CA THR A 67 -4.00 4.99 2.22
C THR A 67 -3.16 5.93 1.34
N ASN A 68 -2.36 6.81 1.96
CA ASN A 68 -1.52 7.82 1.26
C ASN A 68 -0.58 7.25 0.18
N ASP A 69 -0.29 5.95 0.20
CA ASP A 69 0.48 5.27 -0.85
C ASP A 69 -0.19 5.35 -2.24
N TYR A 70 -1.48 5.71 -2.30
CA TYR A 70 -2.28 5.81 -3.52
C TYR A 70 -2.57 7.25 -3.97
N ASP A 71 -2.26 8.27 -3.16
CA ASP A 71 -2.66 9.68 -3.38
C ASP A 71 -2.32 10.23 -4.77
N GLY A 72 -1.09 9.98 -5.24
CA GLY A 72 -0.62 10.51 -6.52
C GLY A 72 -1.38 9.97 -7.74
N LYS A 73 -2.01 8.79 -7.62
CA LYS A 73 -2.79 8.17 -8.71
C LYS A 73 -4.29 8.34 -8.53
N ILE A 74 -4.77 8.48 -7.30
CA ILE A 74 -6.11 9.02 -7.01
C ILE A 74 -6.27 10.35 -7.76
N TYR A 75 -5.31 11.26 -7.62
CA TYR A 75 -5.31 12.55 -8.31
C TYR A 75 -5.31 12.41 -9.84
N ALA A 76 -4.56 11.46 -10.39
CA ALA A 76 -4.51 11.24 -11.84
C ALA A 76 -5.83 10.63 -12.40
N ILE A 77 -6.49 9.76 -11.62
CA ILE A 77 -7.79 9.18 -12.00
C ILE A 77 -8.89 10.24 -11.86
N THR A 78 -8.84 11.06 -10.80
CA THR A 78 -9.79 12.17 -10.58
C THR A 78 -9.69 13.24 -11.69
N ASP A 79 -8.49 13.46 -12.21
CA ASP A 79 -8.22 14.46 -13.26
C ASP A 79 -8.58 13.95 -14.67
N ALA A 80 -8.36 12.65 -14.94
CA ALA A 80 -8.55 12.08 -16.27
C ALA A 80 -9.99 11.64 -16.59
N ARG A 81 -10.82 11.32 -15.59
CA ARG A 81 -12.19 10.81 -15.78
C ARG A 81 -13.12 11.26 -14.67
N ASP A 82 -14.42 11.38 -14.99
CA ASP A 82 -15.42 11.52 -13.94
C ASP A 82 -15.55 10.20 -13.17
N ILE A 83 -14.85 10.14 -12.05
CA ILE A 83 -14.79 9.01 -11.12
C ILE A 83 -16.19 8.57 -10.70
N ARG A 84 -17.16 9.49 -10.71
CA ARG A 84 -18.55 9.25 -10.33
C ARG A 84 -19.26 8.33 -11.33
N THR A 85 -18.71 8.18 -12.53
CA THR A 85 -19.30 7.37 -13.60
C THR A 85 -18.67 5.99 -13.75
N ILE A 86 -17.42 5.80 -13.29
CA ILE A 86 -16.66 4.55 -13.47
C ILE A 86 -17.36 3.39 -12.73
N PRO A 87 -17.64 2.25 -13.39
CA PRO A 87 -18.15 1.06 -12.74
C PRO A 87 -17.22 0.57 -11.63
N LEU A 88 -17.80 0.16 -10.49
CA LEU A 88 -17.01 -0.28 -9.32
C LEU A 88 -16.00 -1.38 -9.66
N GLN A 89 -16.37 -2.35 -10.49
CA GLN A 89 -15.46 -3.44 -10.89
C GLN A 89 -14.25 -2.94 -11.70
N GLU A 90 -14.45 -1.95 -12.58
CA GLU A 90 -13.37 -1.33 -13.35
C GLU A 90 -12.46 -0.52 -12.43
N LEU A 91 -13.04 0.21 -11.47
CA LEU A 91 -12.30 0.93 -10.44
C LEU A 91 -11.42 -0.01 -9.62
N ILE A 92 -11.99 -1.10 -9.10
CA ILE A 92 -11.25 -2.09 -8.30
C ILE A 92 -10.15 -2.77 -9.14
N GLY A 93 -10.43 -3.11 -10.40
CA GLY A 93 -9.41 -3.66 -11.30
C GLY A 93 -8.24 -2.71 -11.51
N SER A 94 -8.52 -1.42 -11.71
CA SER A 94 -7.50 -0.39 -11.86
C SER A 94 -6.65 -0.20 -10.60
N LEU A 95 -7.28 -0.25 -9.41
CA LEU A 95 -6.58 -0.15 -8.13
C LEU A 95 -5.68 -1.36 -7.86
N LYS A 96 -6.13 -2.58 -8.18
CA LYS A 96 -5.30 -3.80 -8.05
C LYS A 96 -4.06 -3.78 -8.95
N ALA A 97 -4.22 -3.35 -10.20
CA ALA A 97 -3.08 -3.21 -11.11
C ALA A 97 -2.04 -2.20 -10.56
N GLU A 98 -2.50 -1.13 -9.90
CA GLU A 98 -1.57 -0.18 -9.29
C GLU A 98 -0.92 -0.73 -8.02
N GLU A 99 -1.63 -1.48 -7.20
CA GLU A 99 -1.07 -2.18 -6.04
C GLU A 99 0.13 -3.06 -6.45
N GLU A 100 0.02 -3.80 -7.55
CA GLU A 100 1.12 -4.60 -8.12
C GLU A 100 2.30 -3.72 -8.57
N VAL A 101 2.03 -2.60 -9.25
CA VAL A 101 3.06 -1.66 -9.70
C VAL A 101 3.79 -1.03 -8.51
N ILE A 102 3.07 -0.64 -7.47
CA ILE A 102 3.63 -0.10 -6.22
C ILE A 102 4.49 -1.16 -5.53
N ALA A 103 4.00 -2.39 -5.42
CA ALA A 103 4.74 -3.51 -4.84
C ALA A 103 6.04 -3.78 -5.61
N TYR A 104 5.99 -3.82 -6.94
CA TYR A 104 7.15 -3.98 -7.81
C TYR A 104 8.17 -2.83 -7.62
N LYS A 105 7.71 -1.57 -7.62
CA LYS A 105 8.57 -0.40 -7.38
C LYS A 105 9.23 -0.45 -6.01
N LYS A 106 8.49 -0.84 -4.95
CA LYS A 106 9.02 -1.02 -3.60
C LYS A 106 10.07 -2.13 -3.55
N ALA A 107 9.83 -3.28 -4.18
CA ALA A 107 10.79 -4.38 -4.25
C ALA A 107 12.08 -3.98 -5.01
N LYS A 108 11.95 -3.34 -6.18
CA LYS A 108 13.08 -2.84 -6.96
C LYS A 108 13.92 -1.81 -6.19
N ARG A 109 13.28 -0.89 -5.46
CA ARG A 109 13.96 0.08 -4.59
C ARG A 109 14.71 -0.62 -3.44
N LYS A 110 14.11 -1.62 -2.80
CA LYS A 110 14.77 -2.42 -1.75
C LYS A 110 16.00 -3.14 -2.28
N ASN A 111 15.89 -3.79 -3.44
CA ASN A 111 17.04 -4.45 -4.09
C ASN A 111 18.15 -3.46 -4.44
N LYS A 112 17.82 -2.30 -5.03
CA LYS A 112 18.82 -1.27 -5.34
C LYS A 112 19.54 -0.76 -4.07
N LYS A 113 18.80 -0.55 -2.97
CA LYS A 113 19.38 -0.14 -1.68
C LYS A 113 20.30 -1.22 -1.11
N TYR A 114 19.90 -2.49 -1.18
CA TYR A 114 20.73 -3.61 -0.74
C TYR A 114 22.03 -3.70 -1.53
N LEU A 115 21.95 -3.60 -2.86
CA LEU A 115 23.13 -3.68 -3.72
C LEU A 115 24.11 -2.52 -3.47
N ALA A 116 23.59 -1.30 -3.28
CA ALA A 116 24.42 -0.14 -2.93
C ALA A 116 25.13 -0.32 -1.57
N LEU A 117 24.45 -0.90 -0.58
CA LEU A 117 25.04 -1.20 0.72
C LEU A 117 26.15 -2.25 0.62
N VAL A 118 25.96 -3.29 -0.20
CA VAL A 118 26.98 -4.32 -0.43
C VAL A 118 28.20 -3.74 -1.14
N ALA A 119 28.01 -2.91 -2.16
CA ALA A 119 29.10 -2.24 -2.88
C ALA A 119 29.94 -1.36 -1.94
N ALA A 120 29.29 -0.51 -1.13
CA ALA A 120 29.99 0.34 -0.16
C ALA A 120 30.77 -0.46 0.89
N LYS A 121 30.27 -1.66 1.27
CA LYS A 121 30.98 -2.55 2.19
C LYS A 121 32.19 -3.22 1.52
N ALA A 122 32.07 -3.60 0.25
CA ALA A 122 33.17 -4.17 -0.51
C ALA A 122 34.31 -3.16 -0.73
N GLU A 123 33.99 -1.92 -1.07
CA GLU A 123 34.97 -0.82 -1.21
C GLU A 123 35.78 -0.62 0.08
N ARG A 124 35.11 -0.52 1.23
CA ARG A 124 35.79 -0.41 2.53
C ARG A 124 36.70 -1.60 2.85
N LEU A 125 36.31 -2.81 2.46
CA LEU A 125 37.13 -4.01 2.67
C LEU A 125 38.38 -4.00 1.78
N ILE A 126 38.26 -3.52 0.55
CA ILE A 126 39.39 -3.35 -0.37
C ILE A 126 40.36 -2.31 0.19
N GLU A 127 39.86 -1.13 0.59
CA GLU A 127 40.66 -0.07 1.21
C GLU A 127 41.40 -0.57 2.46
N MET A 128 40.70 -1.29 3.34
CA MET A 128 41.30 -1.85 4.55
C MET A 128 42.40 -2.87 4.21
N ASN A 129 42.20 -3.72 3.21
CA ASN A 129 43.20 -4.70 2.78
C ASN A 129 44.45 -4.01 2.19
N GLU A 130 44.27 -2.95 1.40
CA GLU A 130 45.38 -2.15 0.85
C GLU A 130 46.21 -1.50 1.96
N LEU A 131 45.56 -0.90 2.97
CA LEU A 131 46.23 -0.32 4.13
C LEU A 131 47.03 -1.38 4.91
N VAL A 132 46.48 -2.58 5.08
CA VAL A 132 47.17 -3.70 5.73
C VAL A 132 48.40 -4.13 4.94
N MET A 133 48.31 -4.20 3.61
CA MET A 133 49.46 -4.52 2.75
C MET A 133 50.54 -3.44 2.81
N LEU A 134 50.15 -2.17 2.79
CA LEU A 134 51.07 -1.04 2.94
C LEU A 134 51.83 -1.09 4.26
N ALA A 135 51.11 -1.30 5.37
CA ALA A 135 51.71 -1.43 6.70
C ALA A 135 52.70 -2.61 6.78
N LYS A 136 52.37 -3.75 6.17
CA LYS A 136 53.27 -4.92 6.08
C LYS A 136 54.53 -4.61 5.29
N ASN A 137 54.42 -3.90 4.16
CA ASN A 137 55.56 -3.54 3.34
C ASN A 137 56.47 -2.53 4.05
N PHE A 138 55.89 -1.55 4.74
CA PHE A 138 56.65 -0.59 5.54
C PHE A 138 57.42 -1.27 6.67
N LYS A 139 56.79 -2.20 7.39
CA LYS A 139 57.44 -3.01 8.43
C LYS A 139 58.67 -3.78 7.88
N LYS A 140 58.51 -4.47 6.76
CA LYS A 140 59.62 -5.18 6.10
C LYS A 140 60.77 -4.26 5.70
N LEU A 141 60.46 -3.03 5.28
CA LEU A 141 61.48 -2.05 4.89
C LEU A 141 62.32 -1.60 6.09
N LEU A 142 61.67 -1.32 7.23
CA LEU A 142 62.33 -0.97 8.49
C LEU A 142 63.23 -2.11 8.99
N GLU A 143 62.76 -3.36 8.92
CA GLU A 143 63.54 -4.54 9.31
C GLU A 143 64.78 -4.77 8.42
N LYS A 144 64.75 -4.30 7.16
CA LYS A 144 65.85 -4.46 6.21
C LYS A 144 66.94 -3.38 6.32
N HIS A 145 66.62 -2.18 6.84
CA HIS A 145 67.54 -1.04 6.89
C HIS A 145 67.90 -0.60 8.32
N GLY A 146 67.41 -1.29 9.35
CA GLY A 146 67.70 -1.01 10.76
C GLY A 146 68.94 -1.72 11.34
N LYS A 147 70.00 -1.93 10.54
CA LYS A 147 71.31 -2.42 11.01
C LYS A 147 72.39 -1.39 10.76
#